data_AF-A0A844F8A8-F1
#
_entry.id   AF-A0A844F8A8-F1
#
_cell.length_a   1.000
_cell.length_b   1.000
_cell.length_c   1.000
_cell.angle_alpha   90.00
_cell.angle_beta   90.00
_cell.angle_gamma   90.00
#
_symmetry.space_group_name_H-M   'P 1'
#
loop_
_entity.id
_entity.type
_entity.pdbx_description
1 polymer ?
#
loop_
_entity_poly.entity_id
_entity_poly.type
_entity_poly.pdbx_seq_one_letter_code
_entity_poly.pdbx_strand_id
1 'polypeptide(L)'
;MEFTSGKHLANYLLKIFKNNNVDIPKDYIKDIKDLEYVFNFMTNLPNSIRRNIDFSDGYYPWISLAQGSRYKKLSDISKLSNDNITKFINNHSTISFDTVFKSFELGIKYNLNYLRTKPDEGDIYYPHLFEILDGSTKIFQWNIAYYTKPNIPKEDNIGCYFIYDNSGEIVYIGKSNSNLYERSCTSAQERTKGNFSKIELYSMPTHADTNIYELYFIAKYNPKFNSDSRCIDNPTFELPKLKPKYTLERIGTEPFEVEQIDVLPKYISSSDYWKEPEKYFLQIGEKYNWEAFHKFHSQNKEGIINFSSV
;
A
#
# COMPACT_ATOMS: atom_id res chain seq x y z
N MET A 1 -16.41 -0.20 21.92
CA MET A 1 -17.56 0.30 22.69
C MET A 1 -18.79 -0.43 22.17
N GLU A 2 -19.53 -1.11 23.05
CA GLU A 2 -20.72 -1.88 22.62
C GLU A 2 -21.99 -1.06 22.86
N PHE A 3 -22.80 -0.91 21.81
CA PHE A 3 -24.11 -0.26 21.89
C PHE A 3 -25.20 -1.32 21.99
N THR A 4 -26.07 -1.18 22.97
CA THR A 4 -27.16 -2.13 23.27
C THR A 4 -28.40 -1.96 22.38
N SER A 5 -28.51 -0.83 21.67
CA SER A 5 -29.59 -0.55 20.71
C SER A 5 -29.21 0.62 19.80
N GLY A 6 -29.90 0.75 18.66
CA GLY A 6 -29.72 1.91 17.77
C GLY A 6 -30.09 3.22 18.45
N LYS A 7 -31.13 3.21 19.30
CA LYS A 7 -31.48 4.35 20.17
C LYS A 7 -30.35 4.75 21.12
N HIS A 8 -29.64 3.78 21.70
CA HIS A 8 -28.48 4.05 22.56
C HIS A 8 -27.36 4.71 21.74
N LEU A 9 -27.03 4.19 20.57
CA LEU A 9 -26.04 4.79 19.66
C LEU A 9 -26.41 6.23 19.28
N ALA A 10 -27.64 6.47 18.81
CA ALA A 10 -28.06 7.80 18.39
C ALA A 10 -28.03 8.82 19.54
N ASN A 11 -28.49 8.42 20.73
CA ASN A 11 -28.41 9.27 21.92
C ASN A 11 -26.96 9.55 22.35
N TYR A 12 -26.06 8.58 22.17
CA TYR A 12 -24.64 8.76 22.44
C TYR A 12 -24.03 9.80 21.48
N LEU A 13 -24.32 9.72 20.18
CA LEU A 13 -23.89 10.72 19.19
C LEU A 13 -24.40 12.13 19.52
N LEU A 14 -25.70 12.26 19.86
CA LEU A 14 -26.29 13.53 20.29
C LEU A 14 -25.66 14.08 21.57
N LYS A 15 -25.31 13.19 22.51
CA LYS A 15 -24.60 13.57 23.74
C LYS A 15 -23.21 14.14 23.45
N ILE A 16 -22.48 13.60 22.47
CA ILE A 16 -21.18 14.16 22.06
C ILE A 16 -21.34 15.61 21.59
N PHE A 17 -22.32 15.87 20.71
CA PHE A 17 -22.58 17.23 20.24
C PHE A 17 -22.94 18.19 21.36
N LYS A 18 -23.81 17.76 22.29
CA LYS A 18 -24.16 18.56 23.47
C LYS A 18 -22.94 18.88 24.34
N ASN A 19 -22.06 17.90 24.57
CA ASN A 19 -20.84 18.09 25.35
C ASN A 19 -19.85 19.04 24.65
N ASN A 20 -19.88 19.08 23.31
CA ASN A 20 -19.08 19.99 22.50
C ASN A 20 -19.75 21.37 22.31
N ASN A 21 -20.84 21.67 23.04
CA ASN A 21 -21.61 22.91 22.92
C ASN A 21 -22.12 23.20 21.48
N VAL A 22 -22.40 22.16 20.71
CA VAL A 22 -22.95 22.29 19.35
C VAL A 22 -24.48 22.35 19.46
N ASP A 23 -25.07 23.47 19.03
CA ASP A 23 -26.52 23.60 18.89
C ASP A 23 -26.99 23.00 17.55
N ILE A 24 -27.84 21.98 17.63
CA ILE A 24 -28.31 21.23 16.46
C ILE A 24 -29.77 21.58 16.18
N PRO A 25 -30.12 22.02 14.96
CA PRO A 25 -31.51 22.26 14.62
C PRO A 25 -32.35 20.98 14.71
N LYS A 26 -33.64 21.13 15.09
CA LYS A 26 -34.53 20.00 15.39
C LYS A 26 -34.63 18.95 14.28
N ASP A 27 -34.63 19.37 13.01
CA ASP A 27 -34.71 18.46 11.87
C ASP A 27 -33.51 17.52 11.81
N TYR A 28 -32.30 18.05 12.02
CA TYR A 28 -31.07 17.24 12.08
C TYR A 28 -31.04 16.30 13.29
N ILE A 29 -31.64 16.69 14.42
CA ILE A 29 -31.77 15.78 15.59
C ILE A 29 -32.64 14.58 15.24
N LYS A 30 -33.75 14.81 14.52
CA LYS A 30 -34.62 13.73 14.07
C LYS A 30 -33.85 12.79 13.13
N ASP A 31 -33.17 13.35 12.13
CA ASP A 31 -32.37 12.56 11.20
C ASP A 31 -31.30 11.72 11.91
N ILE A 32 -30.58 12.29 12.89
CA ILE A 32 -29.57 11.55 13.66
C ILE A 32 -30.19 10.42 14.48
N LYS A 33 -31.42 10.59 15.00
CA LYS A 33 -32.14 9.52 15.69
C LYS A 33 -32.51 8.39 14.74
N ASP A 34 -32.80 8.71 13.49
CA ASP A 34 -33.17 7.73 12.47
C ASP A 34 -31.99 6.83 12.05
N LEU A 35 -30.75 7.10 12.48
CA LEU A 35 -29.62 6.15 12.40
C LEU A 35 -29.87 4.85 13.18
N GLU A 36 -30.84 4.86 14.10
CA GLU A 36 -31.35 3.65 14.75
C GLU A 36 -31.80 2.60 13.71
N TYR A 37 -32.37 3.04 12.58
CA TYR A 37 -32.80 2.13 11.53
C TYR A 37 -31.63 1.41 10.86
N VAL A 38 -30.53 2.13 10.58
CA VAL A 38 -29.30 1.55 10.06
C VAL A 38 -28.70 0.55 11.04
N PHE A 39 -28.65 0.91 12.33
CA PHE A 39 -28.21 -0.02 13.38
C PHE A 39 -29.04 -1.31 13.37
N ASN A 40 -30.38 -1.17 13.39
CA ASN A 40 -31.29 -2.32 13.43
C ASN A 40 -31.13 -3.21 12.19
N PHE A 41 -30.99 -2.61 11.01
CA PHE A 41 -30.72 -3.33 9.77
C PHE A 41 -29.45 -4.18 9.88
N MET A 42 -28.34 -3.59 10.33
CA MET A 42 -27.07 -4.30 10.47
C MET A 42 -27.12 -5.39 11.56
N THR A 43 -27.81 -5.16 12.67
CA THR A 43 -27.95 -6.18 13.73
C THR A 43 -28.83 -7.35 13.31
N ASN A 44 -29.74 -7.14 12.38
CA ASN A 44 -30.67 -8.17 11.88
C ASN A 44 -30.15 -8.91 10.63
N LEU A 45 -28.93 -8.61 10.17
CA LEU A 45 -28.33 -9.35 9.07
C LEU A 45 -28.19 -10.84 9.43
N PRO A 46 -28.43 -11.77 8.49
CA PRO A 46 -28.25 -13.20 8.73
C PRO A 46 -26.83 -13.51 9.23
N ASN A 47 -26.69 -14.46 10.16
CA ASN A 47 -25.40 -14.84 10.71
C ASN A 47 -24.40 -15.33 9.65
N SER A 48 -24.89 -15.96 8.58
CA SER A 48 -24.07 -16.36 7.43
C SER A 48 -23.42 -15.15 6.75
N ILE A 49 -24.17 -14.04 6.63
CA ILE A 49 -23.71 -12.82 5.99
C ILE A 49 -22.80 -12.01 6.92
N ARG A 50 -23.15 -11.89 8.21
CA ARG A 50 -22.34 -11.14 9.19
C ARG A 50 -20.90 -11.65 9.32
N ARG A 51 -20.67 -12.96 9.13
CA ARG A 51 -19.32 -13.57 9.14
C ARG A 51 -18.47 -13.16 7.94
N ASN A 52 -19.12 -12.74 6.85
CA ASN A 52 -18.49 -12.37 5.60
C ASN A 52 -18.26 -10.86 5.48
N ILE A 53 -18.49 -10.11 6.56
CA ILE A 53 -18.38 -8.66 6.59
C ILE A 53 -17.50 -8.27 7.77
N ASP A 54 -16.52 -7.42 7.48
CA ASP A 54 -15.65 -6.81 8.47
C ASP A 54 -16.31 -5.54 9.03
N PHE A 55 -16.66 -5.60 10.31
CA PHE A 55 -17.18 -4.50 11.12
C PHE A 55 -16.16 -4.00 12.15
N SER A 56 -14.86 -4.20 11.93
CA SER A 56 -13.79 -3.87 12.89
C SER A 56 -13.81 -2.40 13.34
N ASP A 57 -14.11 -1.47 12.42
CA ASP A 57 -14.27 -0.04 12.74
C ASP A 57 -15.57 0.28 13.49
N GLY A 58 -16.52 -0.66 13.50
CA GLY A 58 -17.82 -0.54 14.18
C GLY A 58 -18.54 0.75 13.81
N TYR A 59 -18.84 1.57 14.82
CA TYR A 59 -19.48 2.89 14.67
C TYR A 59 -18.50 4.06 14.88
N TYR A 60 -17.20 3.79 14.92
CA TYR A 60 -16.18 4.81 15.13
C TYR A 60 -16.22 5.94 14.10
N PRO A 61 -16.46 5.69 12.80
CA PRO A 61 -16.58 6.78 11.81
C PRO A 61 -17.67 7.79 12.18
N TRP A 62 -18.83 7.34 12.64
CA TRP A 62 -19.90 8.23 13.08
C TRP A 62 -19.56 8.98 14.37
N ILE A 63 -18.89 8.31 15.32
CA ILE A 63 -18.38 8.94 16.54
C ILE A 63 -17.38 10.05 16.20
N SER A 64 -16.47 9.80 15.26
CA SER A 64 -15.49 10.77 14.77
C SER A 64 -16.16 11.98 14.11
N LEU A 65 -17.20 11.76 13.30
CA LEU A 65 -18.02 12.85 12.75
C LEU A 65 -18.69 13.68 13.86
N ALA A 66 -19.22 13.02 14.90
CA ALA A 66 -19.84 13.71 16.03
C ALA A 66 -18.82 14.53 16.84
N GLN A 67 -17.65 13.96 17.13
CA GLN A 67 -16.54 14.65 17.80
C GLN A 67 -16.07 15.86 16.99
N GLY A 68 -16.04 15.74 15.66
CA GLY A 68 -15.72 16.81 14.72
C GLY A 68 -16.86 17.80 14.46
N SER A 69 -17.95 17.76 15.23
CA SER A 69 -19.11 18.66 15.09
C SER A 69 -19.82 18.60 13.72
N ARG A 70 -19.69 17.48 12.98
CA ARG A 70 -20.22 17.31 11.62
C ARG A 70 -21.65 16.73 11.59
N TYR A 71 -22.57 17.34 12.32
CA TYR A 71 -23.96 16.86 12.45
C TYR A 71 -24.72 16.82 11.11
N LYS A 72 -24.46 17.77 10.19
CA LYS A 72 -25.07 17.77 8.85
C LYS A 72 -24.72 16.51 8.07
N LYS A 73 -23.44 16.11 8.10
CA LYS A 73 -22.97 14.90 7.44
C LYS A 73 -23.61 13.63 8.01
N LEU A 74 -23.79 13.55 9.34
CA LEU A 74 -24.50 12.43 9.96
C LEU A 74 -25.98 12.36 9.56
N SER A 75 -26.65 13.51 9.45
CA SER A 75 -28.02 13.59 8.94
C SER A 75 -28.11 13.15 7.47
N ASP A 76 -27.17 13.60 6.63
CA ASP A 76 -27.11 13.20 5.21
C ASP A 76 -26.89 11.68 5.08
N ILE A 77 -25.96 11.13 5.87
CA ILE A 77 -25.74 9.68 5.96
C ILE A 77 -27.03 8.97 6.36
N SER A 78 -27.72 9.44 7.41
CA SER A 78 -28.94 8.80 7.89
C SER A 78 -30.03 8.76 6.82
N LYS A 79 -30.28 9.89 6.15
CA LYS A 79 -31.29 9.98 5.09
C LYS A 79 -30.98 9.03 3.94
N LEU A 80 -29.77 9.13 3.38
CA LEU A 80 -29.34 8.31 2.25
C LEU A 80 -29.37 6.82 2.60
N SER A 81 -28.88 6.46 3.79
CA SER A 81 -28.84 5.08 4.27
C SER A 81 -30.25 4.51 4.42
N ASN A 82 -31.16 5.25 5.05
CA ASN A 82 -32.52 4.78 5.30
C ASN A 82 -33.32 4.64 4.01
N ASP A 83 -33.12 5.55 3.06
CA ASP A 83 -33.71 5.46 1.72
C ASP A 83 -33.20 4.21 0.98
N ASN A 84 -31.89 3.95 1.04
CA ASN A 84 -31.27 2.80 0.40
C ASN A 84 -31.68 1.47 1.04
N ILE A 85 -31.76 1.40 2.37
CA ILE A 85 -32.30 0.24 3.09
C ILE A 85 -33.74 -0.04 2.66
N THR A 86 -34.58 1.01 2.62
CA THR A 86 -35.98 0.87 2.19
C THR A 86 -36.09 0.35 0.76
N LYS A 87 -35.31 0.89 -0.17
CA LYS A 87 -35.24 0.41 -1.55
C LYS A 87 -34.82 -1.06 -1.62
N PHE A 88 -33.80 -1.44 -0.85
CA PHE A 88 -33.28 -2.81 -0.83
C PHE A 88 -34.30 -3.81 -0.28
N ILE A 89 -34.96 -3.49 0.84
CA ILE A 89 -35.98 -4.36 1.45
C ILE A 89 -37.19 -4.51 0.52
N ASN A 90 -37.62 -3.44 -0.14
CA ASN A 90 -38.77 -3.48 -1.04
C ASN A 90 -38.46 -4.21 -2.35
N ASN A 91 -37.29 -3.96 -2.95
CA ASN A 91 -36.87 -4.61 -4.19
C ASN A 91 -35.34 -4.58 -4.35
N HIS A 92 -34.68 -5.66 -3.93
CA HIS A 92 -33.23 -5.86 -4.03
C HIS A 92 -32.69 -5.87 -5.46
N SER A 93 -33.53 -6.03 -6.50
CA SER A 93 -33.05 -5.91 -7.90
C SER A 93 -32.70 -4.46 -8.30
N THR A 94 -33.23 -3.46 -7.57
CA THR A 94 -33.06 -2.04 -7.92
C THR A 94 -31.85 -1.38 -7.26
N ILE A 95 -31.28 -2.01 -6.24
CA ILE A 95 -30.12 -1.50 -5.50
C ILE A 95 -29.29 -2.67 -4.97
N SER A 96 -27.98 -2.63 -5.16
CA SER A 96 -27.09 -3.66 -4.61
C SER A 96 -26.88 -3.47 -3.12
N PHE A 97 -26.68 -4.57 -2.39
CA PHE A 97 -26.34 -4.52 -0.97
C PHE A 97 -25.04 -3.72 -0.70
N ASP A 98 -24.05 -3.81 -1.59
CA ASP A 98 -22.83 -3.00 -1.54
C ASP A 98 -23.12 -1.49 -1.59
N THR A 99 -24.09 -1.06 -2.39
CA THR A 99 -24.51 0.36 -2.44
C THR A 99 -25.15 0.79 -1.12
N VAL A 100 -25.96 -0.08 -0.52
CA VAL A 100 -26.56 0.14 0.81
C VAL A 100 -25.45 0.31 1.84
N PHE A 101 -24.48 -0.60 1.88
CA PHE A 101 -23.36 -0.55 2.82
C PHE A 101 -22.46 0.66 2.67
N LYS A 102 -22.09 1.01 1.44
CA LYS A 102 -21.28 2.21 1.16
C LYS A 102 -21.97 3.47 1.66
N SER A 103 -23.30 3.53 1.61
CA SER A 103 -24.05 4.69 2.11
C SER A 103 -23.99 4.88 3.63
N PHE A 104 -23.63 3.84 4.39
CA PHE A 104 -23.48 3.96 5.84
C PHE A 104 -22.21 4.71 6.24
N GLU A 105 -21.21 4.80 5.34
CA GLU A 105 -19.91 5.44 5.61
C GLU A 105 -19.21 4.92 6.88
N LEU A 106 -19.38 3.63 7.17
CA LEU A 106 -18.80 2.95 8.34
C LEU A 106 -17.48 2.23 8.05
N GLY A 107 -16.93 2.36 6.85
CA GLY A 107 -15.70 1.65 6.46
C GLY A 107 -15.85 0.14 6.36
N ILE A 108 -17.10 -0.36 6.28
CA ILE A 108 -17.43 -1.78 6.20
C ILE A 108 -16.80 -2.39 4.95
N LYS A 109 -16.17 -3.55 5.11
CA LYS A 109 -15.55 -4.31 4.00
C LYS A 109 -16.11 -5.72 3.94
N TYR A 110 -16.18 -6.28 2.75
CA TYR A 110 -16.44 -7.71 2.61
C TYR A 110 -15.19 -8.52 2.91
N ASN A 111 -15.38 -9.71 3.48
CA ASN A 111 -14.33 -10.71 3.57
C ASN A 111 -13.92 -11.14 2.15
N LEU A 112 -12.61 -11.13 1.87
CA LEU A 112 -12.08 -11.50 0.55
C LEU A 112 -12.47 -12.91 0.13
N ASN A 113 -12.52 -13.87 1.06
CA ASN A 113 -12.89 -15.25 0.74
C ASN A 113 -14.35 -15.33 0.28
N TYR A 114 -15.23 -14.53 0.85
CA TYR A 114 -16.63 -14.47 0.43
C TYR A 114 -16.74 -13.94 -1.01
N LEU A 115 -16.01 -12.86 -1.34
CA LEU A 115 -16.00 -12.30 -2.70
C LEU A 115 -15.27 -13.17 -3.74
N ARG A 116 -14.38 -14.07 -3.30
CA ARG A 116 -13.71 -15.05 -4.15
C ARG A 116 -14.48 -16.36 -4.30
N THR A 117 -15.61 -16.50 -3.64
CA THR A 117 -16.49 -17.68 -3.75
C THR A 117 -17.71 -17.32 -4.57
N LYS A 118 -18.09 -18.21 -5.49
CA LYS A 118 -19.30 -18.04 -6.29
C LYS A 118 -20.50 -17.95 -5.36
N PRO A 119 -21.36 -16.92 -5.48
CA PRO A 119 -22.52 -16.79 -4.62
C PRO A 119 -23.50 -17.94 -4.85
N ASP A 120 -24.22 -18.30 -3.78
CA ASP A 120 -25.37 -19.19 -3.88
C ASP A 120 -26.46 -18.54 -4.74
N GLU A 121 -27.29 -19.37 -5.38
CA GLU A 121 -28.42 -18.88 -6.16
C GLU A 121 -29.37 -18.07 -5.28
N GLY A 122 -29.63 -16.81 -5.66
CA GLY A 122 -30.48 -15.91 -4.89
C GLY A 122 -29.81 -15.19 -3.71
N ASP A 123 -28.48 -15.19 -3.60
CA ASP A 123 -27.77 -14.38 -2.60
C ASP A 123 -27.88 -12.87 -2.90
N ILE A 124 -28.90 -12.24 -2.32
CA ILE A 124 -29.19 -10.80 -2.46
C ILE A 124 -28.18 -9.90 -1.75
N TYR A 125 -27.29 -10.45 -0.92
CA TYR A 125 -26.29 -9.69 -0.16
C TYR A 125 -24.94 -9.63 -0.89
N TYR A 126 -24.79 -10.43 -1.95
CA TYR A 126 -23.59 -10.42 -2.77
C TYR A 126 -23.53 -9.16 -3.66
N PRO A 127 -22.35 -8.55 -3.87
CA PRO A 127 -22.24 -7.37 -4.73
C PRO A 127 -22.72 -7.64 -6.16
N HIS A 128 -23.51 -6.71 -6.72
CA HIS A 128 -23.98 -6.81 -8.10
C HIS A 128 -22.89 -6.46 -9.12
N LEU A 129 -21.92 -5.63 -8.75
CA LEU A 129 -20.85 -5.16 -9.61
C LEU A 129 -19.52 -5.48 -8.95
N PHE A 130 -18.59 -5.97 -9.77
CA PHE A 130 -17.21 -6.19 -9.40
C PHE A 130 -16.32 -5.23 -10.15
N GLU A 131 -15.36 -4.67 -9.42
CA GLU A 131 -14.21 -4.03 -10.01
C GLU A 131 -13.21 -5.13 -10.37
N ILE A 132 -12.89 -5.22 -11.65
CA ILE A 132 -11.89 -6.14 -12.20
C ILE A 132 -10.77 -5.35 -12.82
N LEU A 133 -9.64 -5.98 -12.99
CA LEU A 133 -8.54 -5.50 -13.81
C LEU A 133 -8.62 -6.20 -15.17
N ASP A 134 -8.95 -5.42 -16.18
CA ASP A 134 -8.95 -5.84 -17.59
C ASP A 134 -7.53 -5.60 -18.13
N GLY A 135 -6.84 -6.67 -18.48
CA GLY A 135 -5.43 -6.63 -18.88
C GLY A 135 -5.27 -6.52 -20.39
N SER A 136 -4.44 -5.58 -20.81
CA SER A 136 -3.92 -5.49 -22.17
C SER A 136 -2.41 -5.55 -22.13
N THR A 137 -1.83 -6.38 -23.00
CA THR A 137 -0.38 -6.40 -23.18
C THR A 137 0.06 -5.11 -23.86
N LYS A 138 1.09 -4.47 -23.30
CA LYS A 138 1.87 -3.40 -23.94
C LYS A 138 3.34 -3.72 -23.92
N ILE A 139 4.04 -3.33 -24.99
CA ILE A 139 5.49 -3.45 -25.07
C ILE A 139 6.11 -2.14 -24.57
N PHE A 140 6.98 -2.25 -23.58
CA PHE A 140 7.77 -1.14 -23.06
C PHE A 140 9.25 -1.37 -23.35
N GLN A 141 9.97 -0.29 -23.64
CA GLN A 141 11.42 -0.33 -23.77
C GLN A 141 12.05 0.03 -22.42
N TRP A 142 12.74 -0.94 -21.81
CA TRP A 142 13.48 -0.75 -20.57
C TRP A 142 14.97 -0.61 -20.86
N ASN A 143 15.58 0.45 -20.36
CA ASN A 143 17.02 0.65 -20.48
C ASN A 143 17.69 0.14 -19.20
N ILE A 144 18.37 -1.01 -19.28
CA ILE A 144 19.00 -1.66 -18.13
C ILE A 144 20.49 -1.33 -18.14
N ALA A 145 20.97 -0.74 -17.05
CA ALA A 145 22.39 -0.52 -16.84
C ALA A 145 23.05 -1.82 -16.35
N TYR A 146 24.21 -2.15 -16.91
CA TYR A 146 25.00 -3.31 -16.50
C TYR A 146 26.42 -2.89 -16.11
N TYR A 147 26.99 -3.64 -15.18
CA TYR A 147 28.17 -3.24 -14.41
C TYR A 147 29.21 -4.36 -14.39
N THR A 148 30.47 -3.99 -14.12
CA THR A 148 31.51 -4.97 -13.82
C THR A 148 31.18 -5.72 -12.54
N LYS A 149 31.53 -7.02 -12.50
CA LYS A 149 31.39 -7.86 -11.31
C LYS A 149 32.79 -8.20 -10.77
N PRO A 150 33.27 -7.55 -9.70
CA PRO A 150 34.55 -7.90 -9.12
C PRO A 150 34.48 -9.28 -8.45
N ASN A 151 35.61 -10.00 -8.46
CA ASN A 151 35.77 -11.22 -7.69
C ASN A 151 36.23 -10.86 -6.27
N ILE A 152 35.33 -10.98 -5.29
CA ILE A 152 35.59 -10.62 -3.89
C ILE A 152 35.76 -11.91 -3.08
N PRO A 153 36.95 -12.16 -2.49
CA PRO A 153 37.16 -13.32 -1.65
C PRO A 153 36.43 -13.16 -0.31
N LYS A 154 36.21 -14.28 0.39
CA LYS A 154 35.31 -14.32 1.56
C LYS A 154 35.77 -13.40 2.69
N GLU A 155 37.08 -13.27 2.88
CA GLU A 155 37.73 -12.41 3.86
C GLU A 155 37.46 -10.92 3.65
N ASP A 156 37.07 -10.52 2.44
CA ASP A 156 36.84 -9.11 2.09
C ASP A 156 35.35 -8.71 2.07
N ASN A 157 34.46 -9.61 2.52
CA ASN A 157 33.01 -9.42 2.44
C ASN A 157 32.41 -8.47 3.49
N ILE A 158 33.23 -7.94 4.40
CA ILE A 158 32.80 -6.94 5.38
C ILE A 158 33.48 -5.61 5.09
N GLY A 159 32.75 -4.52 5.28
CA GLY A 159 33.29 -3.18 5.05
C GLY A 159 32.25 -2.15 4.63
N CYS A 160 32.73 -1.06 4.05
CA CYS A 160 31.90 0.07 3.59
C CYS A 160 31.80 0.09 2.06
N TYR A 161 30.73 0.68 1.54
CA TYR A 161 30.55 0.92 0.11
C TYR A 161 30.01 2.32 -0.14
N PHE A 162 30.48 2.93 -1.23
CA PHE A 162 30.14 4.28 -1.63
C PHE A 162 29.47 4.21 -2.99
N ILE A 163 28.26 4.76 -3.10
CA ILE A 163 27.47 4.77 -4.32
C ILE A 163 27.56 6.16 -4.94
N TYR A 164 27.92 6.20 -6.22
CA TYR A 164 28.07 7.43 -6.99
C TYR A 164 26.97 7.54 -8.04
N ASP A 165 26.31 8.70 -8.14
CA ASP A 165 25.34 8.90 -9.22
C ASP A 165 26.03 9.16 -10.57
N ASN A 166 25.23 9.33 -11.64
CA ASN A 166 25.74 9.53 -12.99
C ASN A 166 26.49 10.86 -13.20
N SER A 167 26.44 11.80 -12.24
CA SER A 167 27.27 13.02 -12.25
C SER A 167 28.64 12.83 -11.59
N GLY A 168 28.86 11.69 -10.94
CA GLY A 168 30.11 11.39 -10.23
C GLY A 168 30.10 11.79 -8.75
N GLU A 169 28.96 12.20 -8.20
CA GLU A 169 28.80 12.62 -6.80
C GLU A 169 28.47 11.43 -5.89
N ILE A 170 29.01 11.42 -4.66
CA ILE A 170 28.66 10.41 -3.65
C ILE A 170 27.24 10.67 -3.16
N VAL A 171 26.34 9.74 -3.41
CA VAL A 171 24.91 9.88 -3.05
C VAL A 171 24.50 9.04 -1.86
N TYR A 172 25.24 7.96 -1.58
CA TYR A 172 24.96 7.08 -0.45
C TYR A 172 26.24 6.38 0.02
N ILE A 173 26.37 6.23 1.32
CA ILE A 173 27.41 5.42 1.97
C ILE A 173 26.71 4.45 2.90
N GLY A 174 27.13 3.18 2.87
CA GLY A 174 26.65 2.20 3.83
C GLY A 174 27.68 1.11 4.10
N LYS A 175 27.31 0.17 4.95
CA LYS A 175 28.15 -0.99 5.28
C LYS A 175 27.51 -2.33 5.00
N SER A 176 28.36 -3.36 4.99
CA SER A 176 27.94 -4.76 5.08
C SER A 176 28.81 -5.52 6.08
N ASN A 177 28.19 -6.46 6.78
CA ASN A 177 28.83 -7.36 7.74
C ASN A 177 28.82 -8.82 7.27
N SER A 178 28.45 -9.11 6.03
CA SER A 178 28.31 -10.50 5.55
C SER A 178 28.60 -10.66 4.07
N ASN A 179 28.10 -9.74 3.24
CA ASN A 179 28.32 -9.75 1.79
C ASN A 179 28.36 -8.31 1.28
N LEU A 180 29.57 -7.81 0.99
CA LEU A 180 29.78 -6.40 0.63
C LEU A 180 29.21 -6.08 -0.76
N TYR A 181 29.40 -7.00 -1.71
CA TYR A 181 28.88 -6.86 -3.07
C TYR A 181 27.36 -6.81 -3.10
N GLU A 182 26.69 -7.85 -2.61
CA GLU A 182 25.23 -8.00 -2.61
C GLU A 182 24.54 -6.83 -1.89
N ARG A 183 25.02 -6.47 -0.69
CA ARG A 183 24.41 -5.38 0.08
C ARG A 183 24.54 -4.03 -0.63
N SER A 184 25.68 -3.79 -1.29
CA SER A 184 25.90 -2.55 -2.05
C SER A 184 24.97 -2.45 -3.26
N CYS A 185 24.79 -3.56 -4.01
CA CYS A 185 23.88 -3.64 -5.13
C CYS A 185 22.42 -3.42 -4.70
N THR A 186 21.98 -4.08 -3.63
CA THR A 186 20.63 -3.89 -3.07
C THR A 186 20.39 -2.44 -2.65
N SER A 187 21.36 -1.81 -1.99
CA SER A 187 21.26 -0.40 -1.60
C SER A 187 21.21 0.53 -2.82
N ALA A 188 21.97 0.23 -3.88
CA ALA A 188 21.92 0.99 -5.12
C ALA A 188 20.55 0.85 -5.80
N GLN A 189 19.94 -0.34 -5.78
CA GLN A 189 18.59 -0.54 -6.27
C GLN A 189 17.57 0.30 -5.48
N GLU A 190 17.65 0.28 -4.16
CA GLU A 190 16.74 1.02 -3.28
C GLU A 190 16.85 2.55 -3.43
N ARG A 191 18.08 3.07 -3.62
CA ARG A 191 18.33 4.53 -3.59
C ARG A 191 18.43 5.18 -4.96
N THR A 192 18.87 4.44 -5.97
CA THR A 192 19.12 4.95 -7.33
C THR A 192 18.31 4.23 -8.40
N LYS A 193 17.44 3.27 -8.02
CA LYS A 193 16.74 2.37 -8.95
C LYS A 193 17.72 1.59 -9.85
N GLY A 194 18.92 1.32 -9.33
CA GLY A 194 19.98 0.59 -10.04
C GLY A 194 20.71 1.42 -11.12
N ASN A 195 20.48 2.73 -11.19
CA ASN A 195 21.11 3.62 -12.17
C ASN A 195 22.17 4.52 -11.49
N PHE A 196 23.41 4.06 -11.49
CA PHE A 196 24.56 4.72 -10.86
C PHE A 196 25.78 4.68 -11.79
N SER A 197 26.80 5.50 -11.53
CA SER A 197 28.03 5.48 -12.34
C SER A 197 29.00 4.40 -11.87
N LYS A 198 29.21 4.31 -10.55
CA LYS A 198 30.03 3.31 -9.91
C LYS A 198 29.65 3.06 -8.45
N ILE A 199 30.10 1.92 -7.93
CA ILE A 199 30.16 1.64 -6.50
C ILE A 199 31.61 1.33 -6.15
N GLU A 200 32.13 2.00 -5.13
CA GLU A 200 33.43 1.68 -4.54
C GLU A 200 33.26 0.83 -3.29
N LEU A 201 34.05 -0.24 -3.16
CA LEU A 201 33.99 -1.18 -2.05
C LEU A 201 35.28 -1.12 -1.22
N TYR A 202 35.12 -0.80 0.05
CA TYR A 202 36.18 -0.65 1.04
C TYR A 202 36.11 -1.82 2.01
N SER A 203 36.87 -2.87 1.75
CA SER A 203 37.02 -4.00 2.67
C SER A 203 37.66 -3.56 3.97
N MET A 204 37.17 -4.08 5.09
CA MET A 204 37.63 -3.76 6.44
C MET A 204 38.10 -5.01 7.18
N PRO A 205 39.14 -4.92 8.04
CA PRO A 205 39.61 -6.06 8.81
C PRO A 205 38.61 -6.58 9.83
N THR A 206 37.78 -5.69 10.41
CA THR A 206 36.83 -6.05 11.46
C THR A 206 35.46 -5.37 11.29
N HIS A 207 34.44 -5.94 11.94
CA HIS A 207 33.11 -5.33 12.05
C HIS A 207 33.14 -4.01 12.83
N ALA A 208 34.03 -3.89 13.82
CA ALA A 208 34.19 -2.66 14.60
C ALA A 208 34.68 -1.52 13.70
N ASP A 209 35.72 -1.78 12.91
CA ASP A 209 36.23 -0.83 11.92
C ASP A 209 35.11 -0.45 10.94
N THR A 210 34.40 -1.45 10.42
CA THR A 210 33.28 -1.24 9.50
C THR A 210 32.23 -0.28 10.06
N ASN A 211 31.85 -0.45 11.33
CA ASN A 211 30.87 0.41 11.99
C ASN A 211 31.40 1.84 12.21
N ILE A 212 32.66 1.98 12.63
CA ILE A 212 33.28 3.28 12.91
C ILE A 212 33.47 4.07 11.61
N TYR A 213 34.00 3.42 10.57
CA TYR A 213 34.27 4.06 9.28
C TYR A 213 32.99 4.47 8.55
N GLU A 214 31.91 3.68 8.61
CA GLU A 214 30.64 4.06 8.01
C GLU A 214 30.14 5.40 8.57
N LEU A 215 30.06 5.52 9.91
CA LEU A 215 29.60 6.73 10.58
C LEU A 215 30.50 7.92 10.26
N TYR A 216 31.82 7.72 10.31
CA TYR A 216 32.78 8.76 9.98
C TYR A 216 32.64 9.24 8.53
N PHE A 217 32.50 8.33 7.56
CA PHE A 217 32.37 8.71 6.15
C PHE A 217 31.03 9.38 5.85
N ILE A 218 29.93 8.96 6.47
CA ILE A 218 28.64 9.66 6.35
C ILE A 218 28.74 11.08 6.90
N ALA A 219 29.32 11.26 8.09
CA ALA A 219 29.52 12.59 8.68
C ALA A 219 30.45 13.48 7.82
N LYS A 220 31.52 12.90 7.25
CA LYS A 220 32.49 13.62 6.43
C LYS A 220 31.98 14.05 5.05
N TYR A 221 31.22 13.18 4.37
CA TYR A 221 30.79 13.43 2.98
C TYR A 221 29.33 13.88 2.86
N ASN A 222 28.53 13.72 3.93
CA ASN A 222 27.14 14.14 4.02
C ASN A 222 26.26 13.73 2.80
N PRO A 223 26.31 12.46 2.36
CA PRO A 223 25.63 12.00 1.15
C PRO A 223 24.10 12.17 1.22
N LYS A 224 23.50 12.60 0.10
CA LYS A 224 22.09 13.03 0.05
C LYS A 224 21.06 11.97 0.47
N PHE A 225 21.35 10.68 0.26
CA PHE A 225 20.43 9.59 0.57
C PHE A 225 20.65 8.95 1.94
N ASN A 226 21.69 9.29 2.70
CA ASN A 226 21.72 8.90 4.10
C ASN A 226 20.67 9.75 4.87
N SER A 227 19.86 9.12 5.72
CA SER A 227 18.97 9.84 6.63
C SER A 227 19.62 10.05 7.99
N ASP A 228 20.36 9.03 8.43
CA ASP A 228 20.91 8.96 9.76
C ASP A 228 22.41 9.30 9.74
N SER A 229 22.92 9.80 10.86
CA SER A 229 24.36 10.11 11.07
C SER A 229 24.94 11.21 10.17
N ARG A 230 24.08 11.93 9.44
CA ARG A 230 24.45 13.16 8.75
C ARG A 230 24.60 14.28 9.76
N CYS A 231 25.63 15.09 9.57
CA CYS A 231 25.91 16.26 10.41
C CYS A 231 25.93 17.52 9.54
N ILE A 232 25.67 18.67 10.16
CA ILE A 232 25.77 19.99 9.50
C ILE A 232 27.23 20.45 9.48
N ASP A 233 28.01 20.01 10.46
CA ASP A 233 29.45 20.23 10.60
C ASP A 233 30.26 19.00 10.15
N ASN A 234 31.59 19.14 10.18
CA ASN A 234 32.53 18.10 9.76
C ASN A 234 33.31 17.54 10.96
N PRO A 235 33.74 16.26 10.92
CA PRO A 235 34.61 15.70 11.94
C PRO A 235 35.90 16.51 12.13
N THR A 236 36.31 16.72 13.38
CA THR A 236 37.54 17.45 13.75
C THR A 236 38.78 16.57 13.80
N PHE A 237 38.63 15.26 13.53
CA PHE A 237 39.71 14.29 13.47
C PHE A 237 39.67 13.54 12.14
N GLU A 238 40.79 12.96 11.73
CA GLU A 238 40.84 12.12 10.54
C GLU A 238 41.14 10.67 10.90
N LEU A 239 40.30 9.75 10.42
CA LEU A 239 40.64 8.32 10.41
C LEU A 239 41.70 8.02 9.34
N PRO A 240 42.48 6.93 9.49
CA PRO A 240 43.43 6.49 8.47
C PRO A 240 42.83 6.43 7.07
N LYS A 241 43.58 6.90 6.08
CA LYS A 241 43.12 6.92 4.69
C LYS A 241 43.02 5.50 4.14
N LEU A 242 41.86 5.17 3.62
CA LEU A 242 41.59 3.92 2.92
C LEU A 242 41.45 4.16 1.42
N LYS A 243 41.77 3.14 0.62
CA LYS A 243 41.48 3.11 -0.81
C LYS A 243 40.44 2.02 -1.07
N PRO A 244 39.56 2.19 -2.07
CA PRO A 244 38.67 1.12 -2.46
C PRO A 244 39.49 -0.06 -2.96
N LYS A 245 39.15 -1.26 -2.48
CA LYS A 245 39.80 -2.51 -2.91
C LYS A 245 39.17 -3.04 -4.20
N TYR A 246 37.89 -2.76 -4.40
CA TYR A 246 37.13 -3.12 -5.58
C TYR A 246 36.23 -1.97 -6.03
N THR A 247 35.89 -1.98 -7.32
CA THR A 247 34.94 -1.04 -7.91
C THR A 247 33.99 -1.79 -8.84
N LEU A 248 32.71 -1.47 -8.77
CA LEU A 248 31.72 -1.82 -9.77
C LEU A 248 31.57 -0.60 -10.66
N GLU A 249 31.89 -0.73 -11.94
CA GLU A 249 31.80 0.37 -12.90
C GLU A 249 30.71 0.06 -13.91
N ARG A 250 29.96 1.09 -14.30
CA ARG A 250 28.97 0.96 -15.38
C ARG A 250 29.69 0.67 -16.68
N ILE A 251 29.36 -0.46 -17.29
CA ILE A 251 29.90 -0.83 -18.61
C ILE A 251 29.07 -0.17 -19.70
N GLY A 252 27.76 -0.13 -19.52
CA GLY A 252 26.87 0.43 -20.53
C GLY A 252 25.41 0.39 -20.13
N THR A 253 24.55 0.50 -21.14
CA THR A 253 23.10 0.41 -20.99
C THR A 253 22.54 -0.24 -22.23
N GLU A 254 21.70 -1.23 -22.02
CA GLU A 254 21.10 -2.01 -23.09
C GLU A 254 19.58 -1.89 -23.02
N PRO A 255 18.92 -1.60 -24.16
CA PRO A 255 17.48 -1.56 -24.23
C PRO A 255 16.91 -2.99 -24.35
N PHE A 256 15.87 -3.28 -23.57
CA PHE A 256 15.11 -4.52 -23.63
C PHE A 256 13.63 -4.21 -23.91
N GLU A 257 13.03 -4.93 -24.85
CA GLU A 257 11.58 -4.96 -24.99
C GLU A 257 10.99 -5.85 -23.89
N VAL A 258 10.25 -5.22 -22.99
CA VAL A 258 9.55 -5.89 -21.90
C VAL A 258 8.07 -5.86 -22.21
N GLU A 259 7.48 -7.04 -22.28
CA GLU A 259 6.04 -7.21 -22.28
C GLU A 259 5.52 -6.92 -20.87
N GLN A 260 4.66 -5.90 -20.75
CA GLN A 260 3.98 -5.59 -19.50
C GLN A 260 2.49 -5.70 -19.68
N ILE A 261 1.82 -6.26 -18.68
CA ILE A 261 0.37 -6.20 -18.59
C ILE A 261 0.02 -4.82 -18.03
N ASP A 262 -0.54 -3.98 -18.89
CA ASP A 262 -1.22 -2.77 -18.47
C ASP A 262 -2.66 -3.15 -18.14
N VAL A 263 -3.13 -2.77 -16.97
CA VAL A 263 -4.48 -3.11 -16.54
C VAL A 263 -5.25 -1.84 -16.23
N LEU A 264 -6.51 -1.84 -16.62
CA LEU A 264 -7.43 -0.76 -16.32
C LEU A 264 -8.55 -1.31 -15.42
N PRO A 265 -8.87 -0.63 -14.30
CA PRO A 265 -10.04 -0.97 -13.52
C PRO A 265 -11.30 -0.84 -14.37
N LYS A 266 -12.13 -1.87 -14.34
CA LYS A 266 -13.40 -1.92 -15.06
C LYS A 266 -14.46 -2.53 -14.16
N TYR A 267 -15.68 -2.01 -14.24
CA TYR A 267 -16.81 -2.61 -13.56
C TYR A 267 -17.54 -3.58 -14.48
N ILE A 268 -17.73 -4.80 -14.01
CA ILE A 268 -18.58 -5.80 -14.66
C ILE A 268 -19.62 -6.31 -13.68
N SER A 269 -20.73 -6.85 -14.19
CA SER A 269 -21.70 -7.48 -13.30
C SER A 269 -21.11 -8.74 -12.67
N SER A 270 -21.48 -9.01 -11.42
CA SER A 270 -21.09 -10.24 -10.72
C SER A 270 -21.52 -11.48 -11.52
N SER A 271 -22.71 -11.44 -12.12
CA SER A 271 -23.20 -12.53 -12.97
C SER A 271 -22.35 -12.72 -14.23
N ASP A 272 -21.83 -11.65 -14.84
CA ASP A 272 -20.91 -11.75 -15.98
C ASP A 272 -19.52 -12.23 -15.56
N TYR A 273 -19.01 -11.79 -14.40
CA TYR A 273 -17.73 -12.26 -13.85
C TYR A 273 -17.75 -13.79 -13.66
N TRP A 274 -18.83 -14.32 -13.07
CA TRP A 274 -18.94 -15.76 -12.77
C TRP A 274 -19.18 -16.66 -13.99
N LYS A 275 -19.27 -16.12 -15.20
CA LYS A 275 -19.27 -16.90 -16.44
C LYS A 275 -17.86 -17.41 -16.80
N GLU A 276 -16.85 -16.57 -16.62
CA GLU A 276 -15.44 -16.83 -16.97
C GLU A 276 -14.49 -16.11 -15.97
N PRO A 277 -14.50 -16.48 -14.68
CA PRO A 277 -13.74 -15.76 -13.65
C PRO A 277 -12.21 -15.75 -13.91
N GLU A 278 -11.68 -16.78 -14.56
CA GLU A 278 -10.27 -16.92 -14.94
C GLU A 278 -9.79 -15.86 -15.94
N LYS A 279 -10.71 -15.19 -16.65
CA LYS A 279 -10.39 -14.11 -17.58
C LYS A 279 -10.03 -12.80 -16.87
N TYR A 280 -10.46 -12.66 -15.61
CA TYR A 280 -10.42 -11.38 -14.91
C TYR A 280 -9.59 -11.47 -13.64
N PHE A 281 -8.75 -10.46 -13.41
CA PHE A 281 -8.16 -10.26 -12.10
C PHE A 281 -9.14 -9.47 -11.24
N LEU A 282 -9.79 -10.14 -10.29
CA LEU A 282 -10.75 -9.49 -9.40
C LEU A 282 -10.03 -8.52 -8.45
N GLN A 283 -10.32 -7.21 -8.56
CA GLN A 283 -9.77 -6.19 -7.66
C GLN A 283 -10.77 -5.89 -6.56
N ILE A 284 -10.53 -6.45 -5.38
CA ILE A 284 -11.40 -6.28 -4.23
C ILE A 284 -10.83 -5.20 -3.30
N GLY A 285 -11.17 -3.93 -3.51
CA GLY A 285 -11.11 -2.85 -2.50
C GLY A 285 -9.78 -2.57 -1.76
N GLU A 286 -8.74 -3.33 -1.99
CA GLU A 286 -7.40 -3.16 -1.43
C GLU A 286 -6.61 -2.28 -2.40
N LYS A 287 -5.79 -1.38 -1.84
CA LYS A 287 -4.82 -0.61 -2.63
C LYS A 287 -3.92 -1.62 -3.33
N TYR A 288 -4.13 -1.80 -4.63
CA TYR A 288 -3.39 -2.74 -5.44
C TYR A 288 -1.92 -2.28 -5.51
N ASN A 289 -0.99 -3.15 -5.16
CA ASN A 289 0.43 -2.85 -5.29
C ASN A 289 0.84 -3.01 -6.77
N TRP A 290 0.68 -1.93 -7.52
CA TRP A 290 1.02 -1.84 -8.94
C TRP A 290 2.43 -2.31 -9.25
N GLU A 291 3.39 -1.92 -8.40
CA GLU A 291 4.80 -2.28 -8.59
C GLU A 291 5.02 -3.79 -8.46
N ALA A 292 4.41 -4.42 -7.45
CA ALA A 292 4.49 -5.87 -7.27
C ALA A 292 3.82 -6.64 -8.42
N PHE A 293 2.67 -6.17 -8.89
CA PHE A 293 1.97 -6.79 -10.04
C PHE A 293 2.79 -6.73 -11.31
N HIS A 294 3.27 -5.53 -11.68
CA HIS A 294 4.11 -5.39 -12.87
C HIS A 294 5.40 -6.21 -12.73
N LYS A 295 6.02 -6.25 -11.55
CA LYS A 295 7.23 -7.08 -11.34
C LYS A 295 6.97 -8.57 -11.53
N PHE A 296 5.82 -9.08 -11.10
CA PHE A 296 5.47 -10.49 -11.23
C PHE A 296 5.06 -10.88 -12.65
N HIS A 297 4.33 -10.01 -13.35
CA HIS A 297 3.71 -10.31 -14.64
C HIS A 297 4.48 -9.79 -15.86
N SER A 298 5.48 -8.92 -15.68
CA SER A 298 6.29 -8.46 -16.81
C SER A 298 7.27 -9.56 -17.24
N GLN A 299 7.36 -9.80 -18.55
CA GLN A 299 8.28 -10.77 -19.13
C GLN A 299 9.12 -10.09 -20.21
N ASN A 300 10.40 -10.42 -20.30
CA ASN A 300 11.16 -10.02 -21.48
C ASN A 300 10.71 -10.92 -22.63
N LYS A 301 10.48 -10.30 -23.79
CA LYS A 301 9.95 -10.95 -24.99
C LYS A 301 10.85 -12.10 -25.49
N GLU A 302 12.15 -12.06 -25.17
CA GLU A 302 13.14 -13.07 -25.57
C GLU A 302 13.53 -14.04 -24.44
N GLY A 303 12.92 -13.93 -23.25
CA GLY A 303 13.17 -14.82 -22.11
C GLY A 303 12.89 -14.20 -20.74
N ILE A 304 13.29 -14.88 -19.66
CA ILE A 304 13.19 -14.29 -18.30
C ILE A 304 14.41 -13.37 -18.11
N ILE A 305 14.18 -12.07 -17.87
CA ILE A 305 15.19 -11.28 -17.15
C ILE A 305 15.20 -11.89 -15.76
N ASN A 306 16.12 -12.83 -15.53
CA ASN A 306 16.40 -13.25 -14.17
C ASN A 306 16.93 -12.01 -13.47
N PHE A 307 16.05 -11.32 -12.76
CA PHE A 307 16.38 -10.78 -11.46
C PHE A 307 16.71 -12.00 -10.59
N SER A 308 17.85 -12.64 -10.89
CA SER A 308 18.59 -13.34 -9.87
C SER A 308 18.71 -12.28 -8.79
N SER A 309 18.01 -12.51 -7.68
CA SER A 309 18.40 -11.93 -6.40
C SER A 309 19.92 -12.05 -6.34
N VAL A 310 20.57 -10.93 -6.58
CA VAL A 310 22.00 -10.74 -6.35
C VAL A 310 22.16 -10.55 -4.87
#